data_AF-A0A8B7BHW5-F1
#
_entry.id   AF-A0A8B7BHW5-F1
#
_cell.length_a   1.000
_cell.length_b   1.000
_cell.length_c   1.000
_cell.angle_alpha   90.00
_cell.angle_beta   90.00
_cell.angle_gamma   90.00
#
_symmetry.space_group_name_H-M   'P 1'
#
loop_
_entity.id
_entity.type
_entity.pdbx_description
1 polymer ?
#
loop_
_entity_poly.entity_id
_entity_poly.type
_entity_poly.pdbx_seq_one_letter_code
_entity_poly.pdbx_strand_id
1 'polypeptide(L)'
;MVLQRSSEAMLCKAFLATLRGMDRLWFSGLKPRTVSSFEQLGRQFAANFAASRRQRRTSNSLLNIKQKEGESLKDYIDRFTAATWEVRELDQLIAMSALKTGARSCRFLFFLEKNFSTDFMEMLARARKYAKAEEAMASR
;
A
#
# COMPACT_ATOMS: atom_id res chain seq x y z
N MET A 1 -30.19 -39.47 -8.92
CA MET A 1 -30.15 -37.99 -9.00
C MET A 1 -28.71 -37.54 -9.26
N VAL A 2 -28.36 -37.14 -10.48
CA VAL A 2 -26.99 -36.74 -10.90
C VAL A 2 -26.99 -35.33 -11.55
N LEU A 3 -27.84 -34.43 -11.08
CA LEU A 3 -28.01 -33.10 -11.70
C LEU A 3 -27.06 -32.02 -11.13
N GLN A 4 -26.42 -32.27 -9.99
CA GLN A 4 -25.65 -31.23 -9.29
C GLN A 4 -24.20 -31.09 -9.78
N ARG A 5 -23.54 -32.20 -10.17
CA ARG A 5 -22.15 -32.18 -10.67
C ARG A 5 -22.01 -31.42 -12.00
N SER A 6 -23.02 -31.50 -12.86
CA SER A 6 -23.03 -30.82 -14.16
C SER A 6 -23.08 -29.30 -13.98
N SER A 7 -23.77 -28.81 -12.95
CA SER A 7 -23.87 -27.38 -12.63
C SER A 7 -22.54 -26.79 -12.15
N GLU A 8 -21.89 -27.44 -11.19
CA GLU A 8 -20.60 -26.98 -10.65
C GLU A 8 -19.50 -26.92 -11.72
N ALA A 9 -19.42 -27.95 -12.58
CA ALA A 9 -18.46 -27.98 -13.67
C ALA A 9 -18.71 -26.87 -14.71
N MET A 10 -19.98 -26.52 -14.97
CA MET A 10 -20.33 -25.39 -15.82
C MET A 10 -19.97 -24.06 -15.18
N LEU A 11 -20.22 -23.87 -13.88
CA LEU A 11 -19.85 -22.65 -13.15
C LEU A 11 -18.34 -22.42 -13.14
N CYS A 12 -17.54 -23.46 -12.89
CA CYS A 12 -16.08 -23.37 -12.97
C CYS A 12 -15.59 -23.00 -14.38
N LYS A 13 -16.19 -23.57 -15.44
CA LYS A 13 -15.85 -23.24 -16.83
C LYS A 13 -16.24 -21.81 -17.21
N ALA A 14 -17.43 -21.35 -16.79
CA ALA A 14 -17.86 -19.98 -16.99
C ALA A 14 -16.95 -18.98 -16.26
N PHE A 15 -16.57 -19.30 -15.02
CA PHE A 15 -15.61 -18.51 -14.25
C PHE A 15 -14.25 -18.44 -14.94
N LEU A 16 -13.72 -19.56 -15.44
CA LEU A 16 -12.49 -19.60 -16.22
C LEU A 16 -12.52 -18.69 -17.45
N ALA A 17 -13.67 -18.62 -18.13
CA ALA A 17 -13.84 -17.75 -19.29
C ALA A 17 -13.74 -16.26 -18.90
N THR A 18 -14.08 -15.88 -17.67
CA THR A 18 -13.97 -14.51 -17.17
C THR A 18 -12.56 -14.10 -16.74
N LEU A 19 -11.69 -15.07 -16.41
CA LEU A 19 -10.31 -14.79 -15.99
C LEU A 19 -9.45 -14.26 -17.15
N ARG A 20 -8.58 -13.27 -16.92
CA ARG A 20 -7.62 -12.67 -17.87
C ARG A 20 -6.29 -12.30 -17.22
N GLY A 21 -5.17 -12.81 -17.77
CA GLY A 21 -3.82 -12.45 -17.31
C GLY A 21 -3.37 -13.26 -16.09
N MET A 22 -2.98 -12.56 -15.01
CA MET A 22 -2.37 -13.19 -13.82
C MET A 22 -3.31 -14.13 -13.04
N ASP A 23 -4.61 -13.94 -13.17
CA ASP A 23 -5.66 -14.78 -12.58
C ASP A 23 -5.78 -16.15 -13.28
N ARG A 24 -5.58 -16.25 -14.60
CA ARG A 24 -5.48 -17.51 -15.34
C ARG A 24 -4.25 -18.29 -14.95
N LEU A 25 -3.11 -17.61 -14.77
CA LEU A 25 -1.87 -18.23 -14.30
C LEU A 25 -2.05 -18.82 -12.90
N TRP A 26 -2.67 -18.08 -11.98
CA TRP A 26 -3.03 -18.60 -10.66
C TRP A 26 -3.90 -19.85 -10.75
N PHE A 27 -4.97 -19.83 -11.54
CA PHE A 27 -5.84 -20.99 -11.69
C PHE A 27 -5.12 -22.20 -12.29
N SER A 28 -4.24 -21.99 -13.27
CA SER A 28 -3.44 -23.06 -13.89
C SER A 28 -2.41 -23.69 -12.93
N GLY A 29 -2.01 -22.96 -11.88
CA GLY A 29 -1.09 -23.45 -10.85
C GLY A 29 -1.76 -24.24 -9.71
N LEU A 30 -3.09 -24.33 -9.70
CA LEU A 30 -3.81 -25.12 -8.69
C LEU A 30 -3.55 -26.61 -8.91
N LYS A 31 -3.18 -27.33 -7.84
CA LYS A 31 -2.98 -28.79 -7.92
C LYS A 31 -4.30 -29.49 -8.30
N PRO A 32 -4.27 -30.52 -9.16
CA PRO A 32 -5.47 -31.31 -9.48
C PRO A 32 -6.14 -31.82 -8.21
N ARG A 33 -7.49 -31.77 -8.16
CA ARG A 33 -8.33 -32.20 -7.01
C ARG A 33 -8.28 -31.34 -5.74
N THR A 34 -7.71 -30.14 -5.77
CA THR A 34 -7.75 -29.23 -4.59
C THR A 34 -9.03 -28.42 -4.45
N VAL A 35 -9.86 -28.38 -5.49
CA VAL A 35 -11.14 -27.66 -5.51
C VAL A 35 -12.24 -28.67 -5.78
N SER A 36 -13.14 -28.85 -4.82
CA SER A 36 -14.27 -29.78 -4.90
C SER A 36 -15.62 -29.10 -5.16
N SER A 37 -15.70 -27.76 -5.04
CA SER A 37 -16.89 -26.96 -5.33
C SER A 37 -16.56 -25.56 -5.85
N PHE A 38 -17.51 -24.93 -6.55
CA PHE A 38 -17.42 -23.54 -6.99
C PHE A 38 -17.28 -22.58 -5.81
N GLU A 39 -17.93 -22.86 -4.68
CA GLU A 39 -17.79 -22.07 -3.46
C GLU A 39 -16.35 -22.09 -2.93
N GLN A 40 -15.71 -23.26 -2.92
CA GLN A 40 -14.30 -23.39 -2.51
C GLN A 40 -13.37 -22.64 -3.48
N LEU A 41 -13.67 -22.69 -4.79
CA LEU A 41 -12.95 -21.93 -5.80
C LEU A 41 -13.06 -20.42 -5.55
N GLY A 42 -14.28 -19.93 -5.30
CA GLY A 42 -14.55 -18.53 -4.99
C GLY A 42 -13.83 -18.06 -3.73
N ARG A 43 -13.80 -18.89 -2.67
CA ARG A 43 -13.04 -18.59 -1.44
C ARG A 43 -11.53 -18.53 -1.69
N GLN A 44 -10.96 -19.47 -2.45
CA GLN A 44 -9.54 -19.44 -2.77
C GLN A 44 -9.17 -18.27 -3.69
N PHE A 45 -10.03 -17.96 -4.66
CA PHE A 45 -9.85 -16.79 -5.52
C PHE A 45 -9.91 -15.51 -4.69
N ALA A 46 -10.92 -15.35 -3.83
CA ALA A 46 -11.03 -14.20 -2.94
C ALA A 46 -9.84 -14.10 -1.97
N ALA A 47 -9.34 -15.21 -1.42
CA ALA A 47 -8.17 -15.22 -0.55
C ALA A 47 -6.90 -14.81 -1.32
N ASN A 48 -6.68 -15.36 -2.51
CA ASN A 48 -5.53 -15.05 -3.35
C ASN A 48 -5.57 -13.60 -3.88
N PHE A 49 -6.75 -13.12 -4.27
CA PHE A 49 -6.93 -11.76 -4.77
C PHE A 49 -6.98 -10.72 -3.64
N ALA A 50 -7.48 -11.07 -2.46
CA ALA A 50 -7.32 -10.25 -1.26
C ALA A 50 -5.85 -10.18 -0.83
N ALA A 51 -5.09 -11.27 -0.97
CA ALA A 51 -3.65 -11.28 -0.75
C ALA A 51 -2.89 -10.47 -1.82
N SER A 52 -3.33 -10.49 -3.08
CA SER A 52 -2.71 -9.69 -4.16
C SER A 52 -3.07 -8.21 -4.07
N ARG A 53 -4.30 -7.84 -3.67
CA ARG A 53 -4.68 -6.46 -3.32
C ARG A 53 -3.98 -5.97 -2.05
N ARG A 54 -3.60 -6.89 -1.16
CA ARG A 54 -2.61 -6.66 -0.10
C ARG A 54 -1.18 -6.79 -0.63
N GLN A 55 -0.89 -6.31 -1.84
CA GLN A 55 0.47 -5.90 -2.16
C GLN A 55 0.81 -4.77 -1.19
N ARG A 56 1.36 -5.18 -0.04
CA ARG A 56 1.68 -4.32 1.09
C ARG A 56 2.55 -3.20 0.57
N ARG A 57 2.31 -1.97 1.02
CA ARG A 57 3.23 -0.88 0.72
C ARG A 57 4.62 -1.32 1.13
N THR A 58 5.55 -1.17 0.20
CA THR A 58 6.98 -1.37 0.46
C THR A 58 7.58 -0.02 0.84
N SER A 59 8.75 -0.02 1.47
CA SER A 59 9.50 1.22 1.77
C SER A 59 9.71 2.06 0.50
N ASN A 60 10.00 1.41 -0.65
CA ASN A 60 10.14 2.09 -1.95
C ASN A 60 8.86 2.79 -2.40
N SER A 61 7.68 2.30 -2.03
CA SER A 61 6.41 2.96 -2.37
C SER A 61 6.26 4.33 -1.70
N LEU A 62 6.97 4.58 -0.58
CA LEU A 62 6.98 5.88 0.09
C LEU A 62 7.65 6.96 -0.76
N LEU A 63 8.60 6.61 -1.63
CA LEU A 63 9.29 7.56 -2.53
C LEU A 63 8.32 8.25 -3.50
N ASN A 64 7.19 7.60 -3.79
CA ASN A 64 6.14 8.13 -4.66
C ASN A 64 5.19 9.10 -3.93
N ILE A 65 5.30 9.23 -2.61
CA ILE A 65 4.51 10.18 -1.84
C ILE A 65 5.19 11.54 -1.91
N LYS A 66 4.73 12.36 -2.83
CA LYS A 66 5.16 13.75 -2.98
C LYS A 66 4.10 14.69 -2.40
N GLN A 67 4.55 15.82 -1.87
CA GLN A 67 3.70 16.94 -1.53
C GLN A 67 3.10 17.49 -2.84
N LYS A 68 1.78 17.55 -2.91
CA LYS A 68 1.04 18.04 -4.07
C LYS A 68 1.10 19.56 -4.14
N GLU A 69 0.80 20.11 -5.30
CA GLU A 69 0.64 21.55 -5.46
C GLU A 69 -0.58 22.03 -4.64
N GLY A 70 -0.42 23.13 -3.90
CA GLY A 70 -1.45 23.67 -3.01
C GLY A 70 -1.69 22.86 -1.72
N GLU A 71 -1.01 21.73 -1.52
CA GLU A 71 -1.14 20.93 -0.31
C GLU A 71 -0.30 21.49 0.84
N SER A 72 -0.92 21.63 2.03
CA SER A 72 -0.21 22.06 3.24
C SER A 72 0.87 21.06 3.64
N LEU A 73 1.92 21.54 4.31
CA LEU A 73 2.98 20.63 4.78
C LEU A 73 2.43 19.60 5.77
N LYS A 74 1.47 19.98 6.61
CA LYS A 74 0.81 19.08 7.55
C LYS A 74 0.05 17.96 6.85
N ASP A 75 -0.79 18.28 5.87
CA ASP A 75 -1.56 17.26 5.14
C ASP A 75 -0.63 16.27 4.45
N TYR A 76 0.47 16.76 3.86
CA TYR A 76 1.51 15.91 3.31
C TYR A 76 2.13 14.98 4.37
N ILE A 77 2.54 15.51 5.52
CA ILE A 77 3.15 14.71 6.60
C ILE A 77 2.17 13.69 7.19
N ASP A 78 0.89 14.02 7.29
CA ASP A 78 -0.15 13.11 7.77
C ASP A 78 -0.40 11.98 6.77
N ARG A 79 -0.46 12.27 5.46
CA ARG A 79 -0.52 11.23 4.42
C ARG A 79 0.73 10.36 4.40
N PHE A 80 1.91 10.95 4.50
CA PHE A 80 3.18 10.23 4.53
C PHE A 80 3.26 9.30 5.75
N THR A 81 2.85 9.81 6.91
CA THR A 81 2.71 9.06 8.16
C THR A 81 1.79 7.85 7.98
N ALA A 82 0.58 8.05 7.47
CA ALA A 82 -0.39 6.98 7.31
C ALA A 82 0.16 5.87 6.40
N ALA A 83 0.78 6.26 5.28
CA ALA A 83 1.42 5.31 4.37
C ALA A 83 2.60 4.55 4.99
N THR A 84 3.34 5.17 5.92
CA THR A 84 4.44 4.48 6.61
C THR A 84 3.91 3.38 7.52
N TRP A 85 2.78 3.61 8.21
CA TRP A 85 2.14 2.58 9.03
C TRP A 85 1.58 1.39 8.23
N GLU A 86 1.37 1.56 6.93
CA GLU A 86 0.97 0.47 6.02
C GLU A 86 2.16 -0.43 5.59
N VAL A 87 3.40 -0.01 5.86
CA VAL A 87 4.62 -0.77 5.53
C VAL A 87 4.95 -1.75 6.65
N ARG A 88 5.01 -3.05 6.34
CA ARG A 88 5.32 -4.09 7.35
C ARG A 88 6.78 -4.07 7.79
N GLU A 89 7.70 -3.94 6.84
CA GLU A 89 9.14 -3.97 7.06
C GLU A 89 9.71 -2.66 6.53
N LEU A 90 9.74 -1.66 7.41
CA LEU A 90 10.18 -0.32 7.07
C LEU A 90 11.70 -0.29 7.00
N ASP A 91 12.22 0.07 5.84
CA ASP A 91 13.60 0.48 5.68
C ASP A 91 13.69 1.95 6.06
N GLN A 92 14.37 2.23 7.18
CA GLN A 92 14.43 3.57 7.74
C GLN A 92 15.15 4.54 6.81
N LEU A 93 16.21 4.12 6.11
CA LEU A 93 16.97 5.00 5.20
C LEU A 93 16.12 5.39 4.00
N ILE A 94 15.38 4.44 3.44
CA ILE A 94 14.44 4.70 2.34
C ILE A 94 13.32 5.62 2.82
N ALA A 95 12.76 5.39 4.00
CA ALA A 95 11.68 6.21 4.56
C ALA A 95 12.14 7.65 4.85
N MET A 96 13.33 7.83 5.43
CA MET A 96 13.94 9.16 5.65
C MET A 96 14.22 9.88 4.33
N SER A 97 14.77 9.17 3.33
CA SER A 97 15.02 9.72 2.00
C SER A 97 13.71 10.11 1.30
N ALA A 98 12.67 9.28 1.39
CA ALA A 98 11.35 9.57 0.85
C ALA A 98 10.72 10.81 1.52
N LEU A 99 10.85 10.96 2.83
CA LEU A 99 10.33 12.11 3.56
C LEU A 99 11.00 13.42 3.08
N LYS A 100 12.33 13.42 2.94
CA LYS A 100 13.10 14.56 2.43
C LYS A 100 12.74 14.86 0.98
N THR A 101 12.87 13.89 0.08
CA THR A 101 12.65 14.10 -1.36
C THR A 101 11.18 14.30 -1.73
N GLY A 102 10.24 14.04 -0.81
CA GLY A 102 8.82 14.21 -1.02
C GLY A 102 8.31 15.61 -0.71
N ALA A 103 8.98 16.37 0.15
CA ALA A 103 8.55 17.71 0.55
C ALA A 103 9.03 18.78 -0.45
N ARG A 104 8.23 19.84 -0.62
CA ARG A 104 8.56 20.97 -1.52
C ARG A 104 9.19 22.16 -0.79
N SER A 105 9.01 22.26 0.53
CA SER A 105 9.46 23.42 1.31
C SER A 105 10.95 23.36 1.62
N CYS A 106 11.75 24.25 1.02
CA CYS A 106 13.19 24.36 1.31
C CYS A 106 13.47 24.65 2.80
N ARG A 107 12.61 25.42 3.47
CA ARG A 107 12.74 25.71 4.91
C ARG A 107 12.57 24.45 5.75
N PHE A 108 11.62 23.61 5.38
CA PHE A 108 11.40 22.32 6.03
C PHE A 108 12.58 21.37 5.80
N LEU A 109 13.09 21.27 4.56
CA LEU A 109 14.26 20.45 4.25
C LEU A 109 15.49 20.89 5.05
N PHE A 110 15.76 22.19 5.08
CA PHE A 110 16.85 22.74 5.89
C PHE A 110 16.68 22.45 7.38
N PHE A 111 15.46 22.54 7.90
CA PHE A 111 15.16 22.18 9.29
C PHE A 111 15.48 20.71 9.58
N LEU A 112 15.10 19.79 8.68
CA LEU A 112 15.38 18.37 8.81
C LEU A 112 16.87 18.04 8.72
N GLU A 113 17.63 18.71 7.85
CA GLU A 113 19.08 18.52 7.78
C GLU A 113 19.78 19.05 9.03
N LYS A 114 19.41 20.24 9.51
CA LYS A 114 19.98 20.80 10.74
C LYS A 114 19.67 19.96 11.98
N ASN A 115 18.50 19.33 12.00
CA ASN A 115 18.05 18.47 13.10
C ASN A 115 17.95 17.02 12.61
N PHE A 116 19.00 16.54 11.94
CA PHE A 116 19.05 15.17 11.46
C PHE A 116 18.93 14.17 12.62
N SER A 117 18.29 13.04 12.36
CA SER A 117 18.31 11.86 13.23
C SER A 117 18.52 10.63 12.36
N THR A 118 19.25 9.65 12.87
CA THR A 118 19.39 8.34 12.23
C THR A 118 18.19 7.43 12.51
N ASP A 119 17.32 7.80 13.44
CA ASP A 119 16.06 7.11 13.70
C ASP A 119 14.90 7.79 12.96
N PHE A 120 14.20 7.00 12.15
CA PHE A 120 13.09 7.49 11.35
C PHE A 120 11.92 8.02 12.21
N MET A 121 11.61 7.38 13.35
CA MET A 121 10.47 7.78 14.18
C MET A 121 10.71 9.13 14.85
N GLU A 122 11.93 9.39 15.31
CA GLU A 122 12.34 10.70 15.79
C GLU A 122 12.26 11.77 14.70
N MET A 123 12.78 11.47 13.50
CA MET A 123 12.73 12.40 12.38
C MET A 123 11.29 12.71 11.98
N LEU A 124 10.41 11.71 11.96
CA LEU A 124 8.98 11.88 11.69
C LEU A 124 8.29 12.73 12.77
N ALA A 125 8.62 12.53 14.03
CA ALA A 125 8.10 13.34 15.14
C ALA A 125 8.51 14.82 15.01
N ARG A 126 9.78 15.08 14.67
CA ARG A 126 10.28 16.44 14.39
C ARG A 126 9.55 17.07 13.20
N ALA A 127 9.33 16.29 12.14
CA ALA A 127 8.60 16.75 10.97
C ALA A 127 7.16 17.18 11.31
N ARG A 128 6.42 16.35 12.07
CA ARG A 128 5.06 16.69 12.54
C ARG A 128 5.04 17.94 13.41
N LYS A 129 6.00 18.08 14.33
CA LYS A 129 6.11 19.27 15.18
C LYS A 129 6.32 20.53 14.36
N TYR A 130 7.19 20.48 13.35
CA TYR A 130 7.43 21.60 12.45
C TYR A 130 6.16 21.96 11.65
N ALA A 131 5.52 20.96 11.02
CA ALA A 131 4.34 21.17 10.20
C ALA A 131 3.19 21.81 11.01
N LYS A 132 2.97 21.36 12.25
CA LYS A 132 1.99 21.95 13.16
C LYS A 132 2.32 23.41 13.52
N ALA A 133 3.60 23.72 13.75
CA ALA A 133 4.02 25.09 14.06
C ALA A 133 3.86 26.02 12.85
N GLU A 134 4.17 25.54 11.66
CA GLU A 134 4.03 26.29 10.41
C GLU A 134 2.55 26.60 10.11
N GLU A 135 1.65 25.60 10.24
CA GLU A 135 0.20 25.79 10.08
C GLU A 135 -0.35 26.84 11.06
N ALA A 136 0.09 26.79 12.33
CA ALA A 136 -0.32 27.76 13.34
C ALA A 136 0.18 29.19 13.06
N MET A 137 1.31 29.34 12.35
CA MET A 137 1.81 30.65 11.89
C MET A 137 1.07 31.13 10.65
N ALA A 138 0.69 30.24 9.74
CA ALA A 138 -0.07 30.58 8.53
C ALA A 138 -1.54 30.94 8.79
N SER A 139 -2.08 30.52 9.93
CA SER A 139 -3.45 30.82 10.36
C SER A 139 -3.59 32.13 11.15
N ARG A 140 -2.52 32.94 11.23
CA ARG A 140 -2.48 34.26 11.87
C ARG A 140 -2.49 35.36 10.83
#